data_AF-A0A6C0DHC6-F1
#
_entry.id   AF-A0A6C0DHC6-F1
#
_cell.length_a   1.000
_cell.length_b   1.000
_cell.length_c   1.000
_cell.angle_alpha   90.00
_cell.angle_beta   90.00
_cell.angle_gamma   90.00
#
_symmetry.space_group_name_H-M   'P 1'
#
loop_
_entity.id
_entity.type
_entity.pdbx_description
1 polymer ?
#
loop_
_entity_poly.entity_id
_entity_poly.type
_entity_poly.pdbx_seq_one_letter_code
_entity_poly.pdbx_strand_id
1 'polypeptide(L)'
;MDDVSSIPVHFRFSFPESTHLWLFDVRSLVQERQRLTEAGKAFKNPYTSTPLSPETLESIQKHVHWLHSRRYILTADTVEHVSYEQKAVELCFLIDSHGYLTNIRWFLTMSLPSIHRFTETINDLWSESLGLTDQERLAIYPDWPTNTTYLIVPYQTMNLTKAMDHLITALITFLKAGTVRESRGLAAVYIITALTTVSSGARRAFPFLQEMAV
;
A
#
# COMPACT_ATOMS: atom_id res chain seq x y z
N MET A 1 -17.91 3.88 16.59
CA MET A 1 -17.08 5.10 16.63
C MET A 1 -15.74 4.66 17.15
N ASP A 2 -14.69 4.94 16.41
CA ASP A 2 -13.33 4.67 16.87
C ASP A 2 -12.98 5.65 17.98
N ASP A 3 -12.14 5.21 18.92
CA ASP A 3 -11.65 6.04 20.01
C ASP A 3 -10.88 7.25 19.44
N VAL A 4 -11.04 8.45 19.99
CA VAL A 4 -10.32 9.65 19.55
C VAL A 4 -8.80 9.44 19.55
N SER A 5 -8.29 8.61 20.47
CA SER A 5 -6.88 8.23 20.56
C SER A 5 -6.39 7.46 19.33
N SER A 6 -7.28 6.77 18.61
CA SER A 6 -6.96 6.01 17.39
C SER A 6 -6.71 6.87 16.16
N ILE A 7 -7.21 8.12 16.15
CA ILE A 7 -7.04 9.06 15.05
C ILE A 7 -5.60 9.61 15.09
N PRO A 8 -4.80 9.49 14.01
CA PRO A 8 -3.48 10.11 13.96
C PRO A 8 -3.55 11.63 14.15
N VAL A 9 -2.62 12.19 14.92
CA VAL A 9 -2.66 13.60 15.38
C VAL A 9 -2.83 14.60 14.22
N HIS A 10 -2.18 14.36 13.08
CA HIS A 10 -2.24 15.26 11.92
C HIS A 10 -3.62 15.27 11.23
N PHE A 11 -4.43 14.22 11.42
CA PHE A 11 -5.79 14.14 10.87
C PHE A 11 -6.86 14.61 11.87
N ARG A 12 -6.51 14.91 13.12
CA ARG A 12 -7.48 15.44 14.09
C ARG A 12 -7.83 16.88 13.72
N PHE A 13 -9.11 17.14 13.54
CA PHE A 13 -9.66 18.48 13.35
C PHE A 13 -10.73 18.73 14.40
N SER A 14 -10.71 19.91 15.02
CA SER A 14 -11.72 20.28 15.99
C SER A 14 -12.28 21.67 15.74
N PHE A 15 -13.55 21.85 16.08
CA PHE A 15 -14.21 23.15 16.04
C PHE A 15 -15.20 23.28 17.21
N PRO A 16 -15.30 24.47 17.82
CA PRO A 16 -16.27 24.72 18.86
C PRO A 16 -17.67 24.87 18.25
N GLU A 17 -18.67 24.27 18.89
CA GLU A 17 -20.09 24.44 18.57
C GLU A 17 -20.88 24.58 19.87
N SER A 18 -21.51 25.76 20.05
CA SER A 18 -22.22 26.13 21.27
C SER A 18 -21.35 25.92 22.53
N THR A 19 -21.61 24.89 23.33
CA THR A 19 -20.91 24.57 24.58
C THR A 19 -19.93 23.40 24.46
N HIS A 20 -19.81 22.78 23.27
CA HIS A 20 -19.03 21.58 23.06
C HIS A 20 -17.89 21.85 22.06
N LEU A 21 -16.74 21.22 22.29
CA LEU A 21 -15.66 21.14 21.31
C LEU A 21 -15.75 19.79 20.61
N TRP A 22 -16.10 19.81 19.33
CA TRP A 22 -16.17 18.58 18.56
C TRP A 22 -14.81 18.29 17.93
N LEU A 23 -14.40 17.02 18.00
CA LEU A 23 -13.18 16.53 17.36
C LEU A 23 -13.54 15.42 16.38
N PHE A 24 -13.02 15.54 15.17
CA PHE A 24 -13.24 14.63 14.07
C PHE A 24 -11.92 14.22 13.44
N ASP A 25 -11.96 13.10 12.71
CA ASP A 25 -11.01 12.87 11.64
C ASP A 25 -11.38 13.77 10.44
N VAL A 26 -10.47 14.66 10.06
CA VAL A 26 -10.66 15.61 8.95
C VAL A 26 -10.95 14.89 7.64
N ARG A 27 -10.43 13.67 7.47
CA ARG A 27 -10.64 12.86 6.27
C ARG A 27 -12.12 12.46 6.18
N SER A 28 -12.71 12.00 7.28
CA SER A 28 -14.14 11.67 7.35
C SER A 28 -15.03 12.88 7.09
N LEU A 29 -14.64 14.08 7.58
CA LEU A 29 -15.38 15.31 7.28
C LEU A 29 -15.36 15.68 5.80
N VAL A 30 -14.20 15.57 5.14
CA VAL A 30 -14.04 15.85 3.71
C VAL A 30 -14.91 14.91 2.87
N GLN A 31 -14.95 13.63 3.23
CA GLN A 31 -15.77 12.66 2.53
C GLN A 31 -17.26 12.87 2.69
N GLU A 32 -17.70 13.12 3.92
CA GLU A 32 -19.12 13.35 4.17
C GLU A 32 -19.59 14.61 3.44
N ARG A 33 -18.75 15.64 3.37
CA ARG A 33 -19.01 16.83 2.55
C ARG A 33 -19.14 16.49 1.08
N GLN A 34 -18.24 15.68 0.53
CA GLN A 34 -18.29 15.26 -0.87
C GLN A 34 -19.58 14.48 -1.16
N ARG A 35 -19.88 13.46 -0.36
CA ARG A 35 -21.09 12.63 -0.48
C ARG A 35 -22.37 13.47 -0.46
N LEU A 36 -22.46 14.43 0.45
CA LEU A 36 -23.63 15.30 0.56
C LEU A 36 -23.72 16.27 -0.62
N THR A 37 -22.59 16.78 -1.10
CA THR A 37 -22.55 17.67 -2.28
C THR A 37 -23.04 16.92 -3.53
N GLU A 38 -22.59 15.68 -3.74
CA GLU A 38 -23.05 14.81 -4.85
C GLU A 38 -24.54 14.50 -4.75
N ALA A 39 -25.06 14.36 -3.53
CA ALA A 39 -26.49 14.17 -3.27
C ALA A 39 -27.31 15.48 -3.27
N GLY A 40 -26.71 16.64 -3.58
CA GLY A 40 -27.37 17.95 -3.57
C GLY A 40 -27.82 18.43 -2.17
N LYS A 41 -27.21 17.92 -1.11
CA LYS A 41 -27.54 18.22 0.29
C LYS A 41 -26.52 19.17 0.90
N ALA A 42 -26.98 20.03 1.81
CA ALA A 42 -26.11 20.91 2.58
C ALA A 42 -25.22 20.11 3.55
N PHE A 43 -23.93 20.45 3.60
CA PHE A 43 -23.00 19.89 4.57
C PHE A 43 -23.25 20.47 5.96
N LYS A 44 -23.42 19.58 6.94
CA LYS A 44 -23.78 19.91 8.32
C LYS A 44 -22.91 19.09 9.28
N ASN A 45 -22.84 19.50 10.54
CA ASN A 45 -22.20 18.71 11.58
C ASN A 45 -22.87 17.31 11.66
N PRO A 46 -22.12 16.21 11.50
CA PRO A 46 -22.68 14.85 11.48
C PRO A 46 -23.42 14.45 12.76
N TYR A 47 -23.08 15.04 13.92
CA TYR A 47 -23.69 14.68 15.20
C TYR A 47 -24.89 15.55 15.55
N THR A 48 -24.85 16.84 15.24
CA THR A 48 -25.89 17.79 15.66
C THR A 48 -26.82 18.19 14.51
N SER A 49 -26.49 17.83 13.27
CA SER A 49 -27.19 18.29 12.06
C SER A 49 -27.30 19.82 11.96
N THR A 50 -26.40 20.53 12.64
CA THR A 50 -26.30 22.00 12.59
C THR A 50 -25.49 22.41 11.37
N PRO A 51 -25.92 23.42 10.60
CA PRO A 51 -25.09 24.00 9.53
C PRO A 51 -23.75 24.50 10.07
N LEU A 52 -22.66 24.15 9.39
CA LEU A 52 -21.33 24.62 9.74
C LEU A 52 -21.17 26.09 9.34
N SER A 53 -20.49 26.87 10.18
CA SER A 53 -20.22 28.28 9.87
C SER A 53 -19.23 28.41 8.70
N PRO A 54 -19.28 29.49 7.91
CA PRO A 54 -18.33 29.73 6.81
C PRO A 54 -16.87 29.69 7.28
N GLU A 55 -16.58 30.20 8.47
CA GLU A 55 -15.24 30.24 9.08
C GLU A 55 -14.74 28.82 9.39
N THR A 56 -15.63 27.93 9.83
CA THR A 56 -15.31 26.53 10.09
C THR A 56 -15.01 25.80 8.78
N LEU A 57 -15.79 26.06 7.72
CA LEU A 57 -15.53 25.49 6.39
C LEU A 57 -14.19 25.95 5.81
N GLU A 58 -13.85 27.23 5.97
CA GLU A 58 -12.56 27.78 5.56
C GLU A 58 -11.40 27.13 6.35
N SER A 59 -11.60 26.92 7.65
CA SER A 59 -10.61 26.26 8.51
C SER A 59 -10.37 24.80 8.11
N ILE A 60 -11.43 24.06 7.77
CA ILE A 60 -11.33 22.71 7.20
C ILE A 60 -10.49 22.73 5.91
N GLN A 61 -10.78 23.68 5.00
CA GLN A 61 -10.05 23.80 3.73
C GLN A 61 -8.57 24.12 3.94
N LYS A 62 -8.24 25.01 4.88
CA LYS A 62 -6.84 25.33 5.23
C LYS A 62 -6.10 24.11 5.77
N HIS A 63 -6.74 23.32 6.64
CA HIS A 63 -6.14 22.09 7.19
C HIS A 63 -5.92 21.04 6.09
N VAL A 64 -6.89 20.84 5.21
CA VAL A 64 -6.78 19.97 4.03
C VAL A 64 -5.63 20.40 3.11
N HIS A 65 -5.51 21.69 2.83
CA HIS A 65 -4.42 22.22 2.01
C HIS A 65 -3.05 22.00 2.67
N TRP A 66 -2.95 22.21 3.98
CA TRP A 66 -1.74 21.91 4.75
C TRP A 66 -1.35 20.43 4.67
N LEU A 67 -2.33 19.53 4.76
CA LEU A 67 -2.10 18.08 4.63
C LEU A 67 -1.62 17.70 3.22
N HIS A 68 -2.24 18.24 2.18
CA HIS A 68 -1.81 18.03 0.79
C HIS A 68 -0.39 18.54 0.52
N SER A 69 -0.03 19.73 1.01
CA SER A 69 1.31 20.29 0.83
C SER A 69 2.42 19.42 1.43
N ARG A 70 2.08 18.60 2.42
CA ARG A 70 2.97 17.65 3.09
C ARG A 70 2.82 16.21 2.60
N ARG A 71 2.10 16.00 1.48
CA ARG A 71 1.85 14.71 0.84
C ARG A 71 1.12 13.70 1.74
N TYR A 72 0.32 14.17 2.69
CA TYR A 72 -0.59 13.29 3.43
C TYR A 72 -1.77 12.87 2.54
N ILE A 73 -2.12 11.59 2.59
CA ILE A 73 -3.23 11.02 1.82
C ILE A 73 -4.54 11.34 2.54
N LEU A 74 -5.43 12.08 1.86
CA LEU A 74 -6.69 12.60 2.41
C LEU A 74 -7.94 11.86 1.99
N THR A 75 -7.81 10.88 1.10
CA THR A 75 -8.89 9.95 0.87
C THR A 75 -9.05 9.14 2.17
N ALA A 76 -10.11 9.41 2.94
CA ALA A 76 -10.59 8.45 3.93
C ALA A 76 -11.28 7.30 3.22
N ASP A 77 -10.78 6.87 2.06
CA ASP A 77 -11.45 5.95 1.16
C ASP A 77 -12.22 4.97 2.04
N THR A 78 -13.53 4.87 1.80
CA THR A 78 -14.10 3.53 1.84
C THR A 78 -13.35 2.74 0.76
N VAL A 79 -12.05 2.52 0.95
CA VAL A 79 -11.41 1.32 0.51
C VAL A 79 -12.27 0.37 1.31
N GLU A 80 -13.12 -0.40 0.64
CA GLU A 80 -13.15 -1.80 1.01
C GLU A 80 -11.72 -2.11 1.43
N HIS A 81 -11.45 -2.29 2.72
CA HIS A 81 -10.09 -2.40 3.19
C HIS A 81 -9.55 -3.62 2.45
N VAL A 82 -8.90 -3.40 1.29
CA VAL A 82 -8.73 -4.46 0.30
C VAL A 82 -7.81 -5.40 1.01
N SER A 83 -8.38 -6.52 1.41
CA SER A 83 -7.73 -7.37 2.35
C SER A 83 -6.44 -7.85 1.67
N TYR A 84 -5.41 -8.17 2.43
CA TYR A 84 -4.17 -8.65 1.81
C TYR A 84 -4.45 -9.92 0.99
N GLU A 85 -5.53 -10.67 1.29
CA GLU A 85 -6.06 -11.75 0.46
C GLU A 85 -6.55 -11.28 -0.91
N GLN A 86 -7.36 -10.22 -0.99
CA GLN A 86 -7.79 -9.65 -2.27
C GLN A 86 -6.61 -9.09 -3.06
N LYS A 87 -5.66 -8.41 -2.40
CA LYS A 87 -4.41 -7.97 -3.04
C LYS A 87 -3.58 -9.16 -3.53
N ALA A 88 -3.56 -10.28 -2.81
CA ALA A 88 -2.86 -11.49 -3.26
C ALA A 88 -3.49 -12.08 -4.53
N VAL A 89 -4.82 -12.01 -4.68
CA VAL A 89 -5.51 -12.38 -5.94
C VAL A 89 -5.00 -11.49 -7.08
N GLU A 90 -4.97 -10.18 -6.86
CA GLU A 90 -4.47 -9.23 -7.87
C GLU A 90 -3.02 -9.51 -8.23
N LEU A 91 -2.14 -9.71 -7.24
CA LEU A 91 -0.75 -10.04 -7.47
C LEU A 91 -0.58 -11.30 -8.32
N CYS A 92 -1.32 -12.37 -8.00
CA CYS A 92 -1.31 -13.60 -8.79
C CYS A 92 -1.77 -13.35 -10.22
N PHE A 93 -2.87 -12.62 -10.42
CA PHE A 93 -3.37 -12.27 -11.75
C PHE A 93 -2.34 -11.49 -12.58
N LEU A 94 -1.66 -10.51 -11.96
CA LEU A 94 -0.64 -9.73 -12.64
C LEU A 94 0.55 -10.61 -13.05
N ILE A 95 1.02 -11.50 -12.17
CA ILE A 95 2.11 -12.43 -12.49
C ILE A 95 1.69 -13.42 -13.59
N ASP A 96 0.48 -13.98 -13.51
CA ASP A 96 -0.08 -14.92 -14.48
C ASP A 96 -0.19 -14.29 -15.88
N SER A 97 -0.45 -12.98 -15.96
CA SER A 97 -0.51 -12.24 -17.24
C SER A 97 0.84 -12.21 -18.00
N HIS A 98 1.93 -12.53 -17.31
CA HIS A 98 3.27 -12.71 -17.88
C HIS A 98 3.60 -14.18 -18.21
N GLY A 99 2.66 -15.11 -18.02
CA GLY A 99 2.80 -16.52 -18.38
C GLY A 99 3.25 -17.44 -17.24
N TYR A 100 3.37 -16.92 -16.02
CA TYR A 100 3.77 -17.71 -14.85
C TYR A 100 2.56 -18.07 -13.99
N LEU A 101 2.04 -19.29 -14.11
CA LEU A 101 0.85 -19.70 -13.37
C LEU A 101 1.11 -19.79 -11.85
N THR A 102 0.47 -18.91 -11.10
CA THR A 102 0.62 -18.78 -9.66
C THR A 102 -0.53 -19.40 -8.87
N ASN A 103 -0.27 -19.71 -7.61
CA ASN A 103 -1.29 -20.12 -6.66
C ASN A 103 -1.28 -19.17 -5.46
N ILE A 104 -2.43 -18.54 -5.22
CA ILE A 104 -2.62 -17.59 -4.12
C ILE A 104 -2.19 -18.13 -2.75
N ARG A 105 -2.35 -19.44 -2.52
CA ARG A 105 -1.96 -20.07 -1.25
C ARG A 105 -0.47 -19.93 -0.96
N TRP A 106 0.39 -19.81 -1.99
CA TRP A 106 1.83 -19.64 -1.79
C TRP A 106 2.17 -18.34 -1.06
N PHE A 107 1.33 -17.31 -1.19
CA PHE A 107 1.44 -16.08 -0.42
C PHE A 107 0.68 -16.20 0.90
N LEU A 108 -0.58 -16.64 0.89
CA LEU A 108 -1.44 -16.60 2.09
C LEU A 108 -1.02 -17.56 3.21
N THR A 109 -0.21 -18.57 2.93
CA THR A 109 0.29 -19.49 3.96
C THR A 109 1.68 -19.12 4.49
N MET A 110 2.24 -17.96 4.12
CA MET A 110 3.55 -17.56 4.67
C MET A 110 3.44 -17.26 6.17
N SER A 111 4.49 -17.64 6.89
CA SER A 111 4.70 -17.22 8.28
C SER A 111 5.52 -15.93 8.32
N LEU A 112 5.58 -15.25 9.46
CA LEU A 112 6.46 -14.07 9.64
C LEU A 112 7.91 -14.38 9.24
N PRO A 113 8.56 -15.48 9.72
CA PRO A 113 9.89 -15.86 9.25
C PRO A 113 9.99 -16.03 7.72
N SER A 114 8.95 -16.58 7.09
CA SER A 114 8.91 -16.72 5.63
C SER A 114 8.83 -15.37 4.92
N ILE A 115 8.06 -14.42 5.45
CA ILE A 115 7.98 -13.05 4.90
C ILE A 115 9.32 -12.34 5.02
N HIS A 116 9.99 -12.45 6.17
CA HIS A 116 11.33 -11.88 6.36
C HIS A 116 12.32 -12.49 5.37
N ARG A 117 12.38 -13.82 5.28
CA ARG A 117 13.26 -14.52 4.35
C ARG A 117 12.98 -14.17 2.89
N PHE A 118 11.71 -14.05 2.50
CA PHE A 118 11.32 -13.62 1.16
C PHE A 118 11.84 -12.20 0.88
N THR A 119 11.64 -11.29 1.83
CA THR A 119 12.04 -9.87 1.71
C THR A 119 13.56 -9.73 1.63
N GLU A 120 14.31 -10.49 2.43
CA GLU A 120 15.77 -10.57 2.33
C GLU A 120 16.18 -11.10 0.96
N THR A 121 15.63 -12.24 0.53
CA THR A 121 15.96 -12.86 -0.76
C THR A 121 15.73 -11.90 -1.93
N ILE A 122 14.56 -11.24 -2.00
CA ILE A 122 14.26 -10.36 -3.14
C ILE A 122 15.12 -9.09 -3.13
N ASN A 123 15.51 -8.61 -1.95
CA ASN A 123 16.44 -7.50 -1.82
C ASN A 123 17.85 -7.90 -2.27
N ASP A 124 18.31 -9.10 -1.90
CA ASP A 124 19.61 -9.64 -2.33
C ASP A 124 19.66 -9.83 -3.86
N LEU A 125 18.57 -10.36 -4.44
CA LEU A 125 18.43 -10.47 -5.89
C LEU A 125 18.52 -9.10 -6.58
N TRP A 126 17.96 -8.06 -5.96
CA TRP A 126 17.97 -6.70 -6.49
C TRP A 126 19.33 -6.01 -6.37
N SER A 127 20.01 -6.19 -5.23
CA SER A 127 21.28 -5.53 -4.94
C SER A 127 22.47 -6.20 -5.63
N GLU A 128 22.56 -7.53 -5.60
CA GLU A 128 23.81 -8.24 -5.83
C GLU A 128 23.72 -9.27 -6.97
N SER A 129 22.60 -10.00 -7.11
CA SER A 129 22.61 -11.25 -7.89
C SER A 129 22.53 -11.11 -9.41
N LEU A 130 22.07 -9.97 -9.94
CA LEU A 130 21.83 -9.83 -11.40
C LEU A 130 22.77 -8.85 -12.11
N GLY A 131 23.68 -8.18 -11.38
CA GLY A 131 24.70 -7.30 -11.98
C GLY A 131 24.14 -6.13 -12.81
N LEU A 132 22.86 -5.78 -12.61
CA LEU A 132 22.19 -4.72 -13.37
C LEU A 132 22.78 -3.36 -13.04
N THR A 133 22.98 -2.57 -14.09
CA THR A 133 23.28 -1.14 -13.97
C THR A 133 22.09 -0.39 -13.37
N ASP A 134 22.35 0.78 -12.77
CA ASP A 134 21.27 1.61 -12.23
C ASP A 134 20.26 2.03 -13.31
N GLN A 135 20.68 2.15 -14.58
CA GLN A 135 19.78 2.43 -15.69
C GLN A 135 18.82 1.27 -15.98
N GLU A 136 19.30 0.03 -15.92
CA GLU A 136 18.46 -1.17 -16.10
C GLU A 136 17.50 -1.35 -14.92
N ARG A 137 17.97 -1.06 -13.68
CA ARG A 137 17.11 -1.03 -12.50
C ARG A 137 15.99 0.00 -12.63
N LEU A 138 16.31 1.22 -13.08
CA LEU A 138 15.31 2.27 -13.33
C LEU A 138 14.39 1.94 -14.52
N ALA A 139 14.82 1.12 -15.47
CA ALA A 139 13.94 0.62 -16.51
C ALA A 139 12.89 -0.38 -15.96
N ILE A 140 13.23 -1.11 -14.89
CA ILE A 140 12.31 -2.03 -14.20
C ILE A 140 11.43 -1.26 -13.21
N TYR A 141 12.02 -0.39 -12.41
CA TYR A 141 11.34 0.42 -11.40
C TYR A 141 11.79 1.89 -11.49
N PRO A 142 11.12 2.71 -12.32
CA PRO A 142 11.51 4.10 -12.58
C PRO A 142 11.48 5.01 -11.34
N ASP A 143 10.50 4.79 -10.45
CA ASP A 143 10.33 5.56 -9.23
C ASP A 143 11.12 4.99 -8.04
N TRP A 144 12.07 4.08 -8.28
CA TRP A 144 12.88 3.51 -7.22
C TRP A 144 13.73 4.59 -6.53
N PRO A 145 13.72 4.70 -5.19
CA PRO A 145 14.43 5.77 -4.52
C PRO A 145 15.95 5.54 -4.63
N THR A 146 16.66 6.52 -5.18
CA THR A 146 18.11 6.45 -5.41
C THR A 146 18.96 6.43 -4.13
N ASN A 147 18.34 6.59 -2.95
CA ASN A 147 19.00 6.62 -1.64
C ASN A 147 18.89 5.31 -0.86
N THR A 148 18.31 4.25 -1.43
CA THR A 148 18.22 2.93 -0.82
C THR A 148 18.77 1.86 -1.75
N THR A 149 19.40 0.83 -1.19
CA THR A 149 19.76 -0.38 -1.93
C THR A 149 18.66 -1.45 -1.87
N TYR A 150 17.70 -1.30 -0.95
CA TYR A 150 16.58 -2.22 -0.81
C TYR A 150 15.50 -1.95 -1.86
N LEU A 151 14.98 -3.02 -2.45
CA LEU A 151 13.78 -3.00 -3.28
C LEU A 151 12.53 -2.86 -2.41
N ILE A 152 12.46 -3.68 -1.35
CA ILE A 152 11.38 -3.67 -0.36
C ILE A 152 11.99 -3.34 0.99
N VAL A 153 11.58 -2.20 1.55
CA VAL A 153 12.05 -1.78 2.88
C VAL A 153 11.60 -2.83 3.92
N PRO A 154 12.54 -3.38 4.71
CA PRO A 154 12.21 -4.32 5.76
C PRO A 154 11.19 -3.73 6.74
N TYR A 155 10.08 -4.45 6.94
CA TYR A 155 9.02 -4.01 7.82
C TYR A 155 9.10 -4.72 9.17
N GLN A 156 9.50 -3.99 10.20
CA GLN A 156 9.65 -4.53 11.55
C GLN A 156 8.29 -4.58 12.25
N THR A 157 7.66 -5.75 12.22
CA THR A 157 6.41 -5.99 12.94
C THR A 157 6.32 -7.43 13.43
N MET A 158 5.61 -7.63 14.56
CA MET A 158 5.21 -8.95 15.04
C MET A 158 3.79 -9.32 14.58
N ASN A 159 3.12 -8.45 13.82
CA ASN A 159 1.77 -8.69 13.33
C ASN A 159 1.80 -9.25 11.90
N LEU A 160 1.44 -10.53 11.74
CA LEU A 160 1.44 -11.23 10.46
C LEU A 160 0.58 -10.53 9.39
N THR A 161 -0.62 -10.07 9.75
CA THR A 161 -1.53 -9.39 8.82
C THR A 161 -0.92 -8.09 8.28
N LYS A 162 -0.30 -7.29 9.15
CA LYS A 162 0.39 -6.06 8.73
C LYS A 162 1.62 -6.35 7.87
N ALA A 163 2.38 -7.40 8.22
CA ALA A 163 3.54 -7.83 7.43
C ALA A 163 3.13 -8.29 6.03
N MET A 164 2.06 -9.08 5.92
CA MET A 164 1.50 -9.54 4.65
C MET A 164 1.00 -8.39 3.80
N ASP A 165 0.23 -7.48 4.39
CA ASP A 165 -0.32 -6.33 3.69
C ASP A 165 0.80 -5.43 3.13
N HIS A 166 1.83 -5.16 3.93
CA HIS A 166 3.03 -4.42 3.50
C HIS A 166 3.74 -5.13 2.35
N LEU A 167 4.03 -6.43 2.50
CA LEU A 167 4.73 -7.21 1.48
C LEU A 167 3.96 -7.21 0.16
N ILE A 168 2.69 -7.61 0.17
CA ILE A 168 1.89 -7.75 -1.06
C ILE A 168 1.70 -6.40 -1.74
N THR A 169 1.48 -5.33 -0.96
CA THR A 169 1.36 -3.98 -1.52
C THR A 169 2.67 -3.55 -2.20
N ALA A 170 3.83 -3.83 -1.59
CA ALA A 170 5.12 -3.54 -2.18
C ALA A 170 5.36 -4.33 -3.49
N LEU A 171 4.98 -5.63 -3.52
CA LEU A 171 5.12 -6.47 -4.72
C LEU A 171 4.26 -6.01 -5.88
N ILE A 172 2.99 -5.63 -5.63
CA ILE A 172 2.11 -5.08 -6.65
C ILE A 172 2.68 -3.77 -7.20
N THR A 173 3.17 -2.91 -6.31
CA THR A 173 3.78 -1.62 -6.69
C THR A 173 4.99 -1.84 -7.59
N PHE A 174 5.90 -2.72 -7.18
CA PHE A 174 7.08 -3.09 -7.95
C PHE A 174 6.71 -3.64 -9.34
N LEU A 175 5.78 -4.59 -9.39
CA LEU A 175 5.36 -5.22 -10.64
C LEU A 175 4.69 -4.24 -11.61
N LYS A 176 3.92 -3.27 -11.08
CA LYS A 176 3.25 -2.23 -11.90
C LYS A 176 4.17 -1.09 -12.33
N ALA A 177 5.29 -0.87 -11.64
CA ALA A 177 6.17 0.26 -11.88
C ALA A 177 6.82 0.25 -13.27
N GLY A 178 7.08 -0.93 -13.84
CA GLY A 178 7.67 -1.05 -15.17
C GLY A 178 6.85 -0.33 -16.25
N THR A 179 7.51 0.43 -17.12
CA THR A 179 6.86 1.20 -18.20
C THR A 179 6.47 0.32 -19.39
N VAL A 180 7.24 -0.73 -19.63
CA VAL A 180 7.06 -1.69 -20.73
C VAL A 180 6.78 -3.11 -20.20
N ARG A 181 6.20 -3.97 -21.04
CA ARG A 181 5.77 -5.31 -20.66
C ARG A 181 6.94 -6.19 -20.23
N GLU A 182 8.09 -6.03 -20.88
CA GLU A 182 9.32 -6.76 -20.64
C GLU A 182 9.86 -6.46 -19.23
N SER A 183 9.91 -5.19 -18.85
CA SER A 183 10.29 -4.74 -17.50
C SER A 183 9.39 -5.34 -16.41
N ARG A 184 8.07 -5.34 -16.64
CA ARG A 184 7.12 -5.98 -15.71
C ARG A 184 7.29 -7.49 -15.65
N GLY A 185 7.63 -8.12 -16.79
CA GLY A 185 7.99 -9.53 -16.85
C GLY A 185 9.23 -9.85 -16.02
N LEU A 186 10.26 -9.00 -16.07
CA LEU A 186 11.43 -9.13 -15.19
C LEU A 186 11.03 -9.00 -13.72
N ALA A 187 10.25 -7.99 -13.35
CA ALA A 187 9.74 -7.86 -11.99
C ALA A 187 8.96 -9.11 -11.53
N ALA A 188 8.17 -9.75 -12.40
CA ALA A 188 7.50 -11.01 -12.09
C ALA A 188 8.51 -12.13 -11.80
N VAL A 189 9.58 -12.25 -12.58
CA VAL A 189 10.65 -13.23 -12.35
C VAL A 189 11.31 -13.02 -10.99
N TYR A 190 11.66 -11.79 -10.61
CA TYR A 190 12.21 -11.49 -9.28
C TYR A 190 11.30 -12.01 -8.15
N ILE A 191 10.00 -11.71 -8.25
CA ILE A 191 9.01 -12.11 -7.25
C ILE A 191 8.93 -13.64 -7.16
N ILE A 192 8.86 -14.34 -8.29
CA ILE A 192 8.74 -15.80 -8.31
C ILE A 192 10.02 -16.47 -7.81
N THR A 193 11.19 -15.99 -8.24
CA THR A 193 12.49 -16.50 -7.78
C THR A 193 12.59 -16.43 -6.27
N ALA A 194 12.28 -15.28 -5.66
CA ALA A 194 12.19 -15.16 -4.21
C ALA A 194 11.11 -16.06 -3.59
N LEU A 195 9.96 -16.24 -4.26
CA LEU A 195 8.88 -17.11 -3.78
C LEU A 195 9.30 -18.58 -3.69
N THR A 196 10.15 -19.05 -4.60
CA THR A 196 10.64 -20.45 -4.60
C THR A 196 11.50 -20.80 -3.37
N THR A 197 12.10 -19.80 -2.71
CA THR A 197 12.94 -20.02 -1.53
C THR A 197 12.10 -20.29 -0.27
N VAL A 198 10.88 -19.75 -0.23
CA VAL A 198 9.98 -19.82 0.94
C VAL A 198 8.74 -20.71 0.74
N SER A 199 8.34 -21.00 -0.50
CA SER A 199 7.18 -21.84 -0.83
C SER A 199 7.60 -23.11 -1.57
N SER A 200 7.35 -24.27 -0.97
CA SER A 200 7.58 -25.57 -1.62
C SER A 200 6.67 -25.79 -2.84
N GLY A 201 5.47 -25.20 -2.82
CA GLY A 201 4.54 -25.22 -3.94
C GLY A 201 5.10 -24.46 -5.15
N ALA A 202 5.55 -23.24 -4.93
CA ALA A 202 6.18 -22.42 -5.98
C ALA A 202 7.46 -23.07 -6.51
N ARG A 203 8.27 -23.65 -5.61
CA ARG A 203 9.49 -24.38 -5.97
C ARG A 203 9.25 -25.53 -6.94
N ARG A 204 8.21 -26.34 -6.70
CA ARG A 204 7.85 -27.44 -7.60
C ARG A 204 7.28 -26.96 -8.94
N ALA A 205 6.59 -25.82 -8.94
CA ALA A 205 6.03 -25.24 -10.15
C ALA A 205 7.12 -24.60 -11.04
N PHE A 206 8.15 -24.02 -10.42
CA PHE A 206 9.24 -23.31 -11.12
C PHE A 206 10.63 -23.82 -10.71
N PRO A 207 10.96 -25.10 -10.98
CA PRO A 207 12.24 -25.67 -10.58
C PRO A 207 13.42 -24.97 -11.24
N PHE A 208 13.26 -24.49 -12.48
CA PHE A 208 14.30 -23.81 -13.26
C PHE A 208 14.74 -22.46 -12.66
N LEU A 209 13.92 -21.82 -11.81
CA LEU A 209 14.29 -20.56 -11.15
C LEU A 209 15.13 -20.76 -9.89
N GLN A 210 15.23 -21.99 -9.38
CA GLN A 210 16.08 -22.27 -8.23
C GLN A 210 17.57 -22.07 -8.54
N GLU A 211 17.96 -22.40 -9.77
CA GLU A 211 19.35 -22.28 -10.23
C GLU A 211 19.79 -20.81 -10.33
N MET A 212 18.84 -19.87 -10.40
CA MET A 212 19.12 -18.43 -10.47
C MET A 212 19.22 -17.75 -9.10
N ALA A 213 18.77 -18.43 -8.03
CA ALA A 213 18.70 -17.86 -6.68
C ALA A 213 19.90 -18.22 -5.80
N VAL A 214 20.89 -18.95 -6.34
CA VAL A 214 22.07 -19.50 -5.65
C VAL A 214 23.33 -18.87 -6.20
#